data_AF-A0A6B3F711-F1
#
_entry.id   AF-A0A6B3F711-F1
#
_cell.length_a   1.000
_cell.length_b   1.000
_cell.length_c   1.000
_cell.angle_alpha   90.00
_cell.angle_beta   90.00
_cell.angle_gamma   90.00
#
_symmetry.space_group_name_H-M   'P 1'
#
loop_
_entity.id
_entity.type
_entity.pdbx_description
1 polymer ?
#
loop_
_entity_poly.entity_id
_entity_poly.type
_entity_poly.pdbx_seq_one_letter_code
_entity_poly.pdbx_strand_id
1 'polypeptide(L)'
;MTTHEDVATVIHLDLRSGAAALDAAAPLRAKVARQLGLAGLPEPDYPLFLVVDTPAGLLDHQRQYELLTTYRAVGEVRMLVLLVGSAPGSYAGEDEAFQPDRRLERPSILRSSGIALLWAGDLRSARTALEQPAPDDPDALAVLVDLLSVPDVFLRVLEDLGSLPEAVGTPGVRLLEQDLPPDVRDRAWRDALRRFAGEDPEPGTELPVAAWSGADLPEPLRGLATGRTGRDQRHREPGGMADSAYGSCARALDQARGTLSELRALTGLLRASHREAFEADLDQAREALGQYRELVTTALHSDGGSGTAHSAAEAAARLSALGLRVPSAEGVGERIGEGLREFAAKLMGQKLALRAVAQRFTGLAGQVEPVPGSALLPKLADHSAQALARRSGTRGGPLPDFVTGPAATALAAVAGALGALWQWPLALLAVIVPVVFFGVAGLGASRL
;
A
#
# COMPACT_ATOMS: atom_id res chain seq x y z
N MET A 1 13.70 45.74 -28.55
CA MET A 1 12.78 46.58 -27.75
C MET A 1 11.98 47.42 -28.73
N THR A 2 10.77 46.98 -29.03
CA THR A 2 9.75 47.72 -29.79
C THR A 2 8.45 47.48 -29.05
N THR A 3 8.15 48.39 -28.14
CA THR A 3 6.86 48.53 -27.47
C THR A 3 5.92 49.23 -28.44
N HIS A 4 5.24 48.45 -29.28
CA HIS A 4 3.96 48.85 -29.85
C HIS A 4 2.93 47.99 -29.14
N GLU A 5 2.25 48.58 -28.15
CA GLU A 5 0.86 48.19 -27.88
C GLU A 5 0.07 48.54 -29.15
N ASP A 6 0.23 47.72 -30.19
CA ASP A 6 -0.73 47.72 -31.29
C ASP A 6 -2.06 47.37 -30.64
N VAL A 7 -3.04 48.23 -30.83
CA VAL A 7 -4.40 48.10 -30.30
C VAL A 7 -5.02 46.88 -30.98
N ALA A 8 -4.67 45.69 -30.50
CA ALA A 8 -5.21 44.43 -30.96
C ALA A 8 -6.70 44.48 -30.60
N THR A 9 -7.56 44.60 -31.60
CA THR A 9 -9.01 44.67 -31.38
C THR A 9 -9.64 43.38 -31.86
N VAL A 10 -10.47 42.80 -31.02
CA VAL A 10 -11.22 41.59 -31.37
C VAL A 10 -12.46 41.98 -32.18
N ILE A 11 -12.53 41.47 -33.40
CA ILE A 11 -13.64 41.69 -34.34
C ILE A 11 -14.65 40.56 -34.14
N HIS A 12 -15.83 40.88 -33.61
CA HIS A 12 -16.88 39.92 -33.30
C HIS A 12 -17.84 39.70 -34.48
N LEU A 13 -18.01 38.45 -34.90
CA LEU A 13 -18.94 38.03 -35.95
C LEU A 13 -19.85 36.91 -35.47
N ASP A 14 -21.15 37.13 -35.46
CA ASP A 14 -22.15 36.10 -35.15
C ASP A 14 -22.71 35.48 -36.45
N LEU A 15 -22.33 34.24 -36.73
CA LEU A 15 -22.76 33.49 -37.91
C LEU A 15 -24.14 32.85 -37.71
N ARG A 16 -24.60 32.68 -36.46
CA ARG A 16 -25.88 32.02 -36.16
C ARG A 16 -27.08 32.76 -36.79
N SER A 17 -27.00 34.09 -36.83
CA SER A 17 -28.04 34.95 -37.41
C SER A 17 -27.58 35.75 -38.64
N GLY A 18 -26.28 35.73 -38.94
CA GLY A 18 -25.65 36.63 -39.91
C GLY A 18 -24.86 35.97 -41.05
N ALA A 19 -24.74 34.65 -41.09
CA ALA A 19 -23.89 33.96 -42.06
C ALA A 19 -24.23 34.26 -43.53
N ALA A 20 -25.52 34.33 -43.87
CA ALA A 20 -25.97 34.60 -45.24
C ALA A 20 -25.55 36.00 -45.74
N ALA A 21 -25.42 36.97 -44.83
CA ALA A 21 -25.00 38.33 -45.18
C ALA A 21 -23.47 38.45 -45.38
N LEU A 22 -22.71 37.40 -45.07
CA LEU A 22 -21.24 37.36 -45.14
C LEU A 22 -20.74 36.34 -46.17
N ASP A 23 -21.54 36.07 -47.21
CA ASP A 23 -21.27 35.06 -48.24
C ASP A 23 -20.20 35.46 -49.28
N ALA A 24 -19.71 36.70 -49.22
CA ALA A 24 -18.69 37.23 -50.12
C ALA A 24 -17.69 38.14 -49.39
N ALA A 25 -16.50 38.34 -50.00
CA ALA A 25 -15.42 39.13 -49.40
C ALA A 25 -15.79 40.61 -49.20
N ALA A 26 -16.56 41.21 -50.12
CA ALA A 26 -16.98 42.60 -50.04
C ALA A 26 -17.89 42.90 -48.84
N PRO A 27 -19.00 42.16 -48.61
CA PRO A 27 -19.84 42.38 -47.43
C PRO A 27 -19.12 42.05 -46.12
N LEU A 28 -18.23 41.06 -46.10
CA LEU A 28 -17.36 40.79 -44.95
C LEU A 28 -16.50 42.01 -44.60
N ARG A 29 -15.76 42.57 -45.58
CA ARG A 29 -14.96 43.79 -45.36
C ARG A 29 -15.80 44.97 -44.90
N ALA A 30 -16.97 45.17 -45.50
CA ALA A 30 -17.87 46.25 -45.10
C ALA A 30 -18.36 46.08 -43.64
N LYS A 31 -18.64 44.85 -43.20
CA LYS A 31 -19.02 44.55 -41.81
C LYS A 31 -17.87 44.85 -40.84
N VAL A 32 -16.64 44.42 -41.16
CA VAL A 32 -15.44 44.68 -40.36
C VAL A 32 -15.15 46.18 -40.27
N ALA A 33 -15.10 46.88 -41.41
CA ALA A 33 -14.87 48.32 -41.47
C ALA A 33 -15.91 49.11 -40.68
N ARG A 34 -17.18 48.69 -40.71
CA ARG A 34 -18.24 49.32 -39.91
C ARG A 34 -18.02 49.13 -38.41
N GLN A 35 -17.64 47.94 -37.95
CA GLN A 35 -17.36 47.69 -36.53
C GLN A 35 -16.18 48.51 -36.02
N LEU A 36 -15.08 48.53 -36.78
CA LEU A 36 -13.90 49.33 -36.45
C LEU A 36 -14.19 50.84 -36.50
N GLY A 37 -14.95 51.29 -37.50
CA GLY A 37 -15.37 52.68 -37.61
C GLY A 37 -16.26 53.16 -36.46
N LEU A 38 -17.15 52.32 -35.95
CA LEU A 38 -17.94 52.62 -34.74
C LEU A 38 -17.07 52.72 -33.48
N ALA A 39 -15.99 51.95 -33.41
CA ALA A 39 -15.00 52.01 -32.33
C ALA A 39 -13.95 53.12 -32.51
N GLY A 40 -13.95 53.82 -33.66
CA GLY A 40 -12.96 54.85 -33.98
C GLY A 40 -11.55 54.29 -34.23
N LEU A 41 -11.45 53.02 -34.65
CA LEU A 41 -10.19 52.29 -34.80
C LEU A 41 -9.82 52.08 -36.27
N PRO A 42 -8.52 52.04 -36.60
CA PRO A 42 -8.05 51.68 -37.95
C PRO A 42 -8.22 50.17 -38.23
N GLU A 43 -8.03 49.78 -39.49
CA GLU A 43 -7.91 48.36 -39.86
C GLU A 43 -6.65 47.76 -39.20
N PRO A 44 -6.77 46.63 -38.46
CA PRO A 44 -5.64 46.04 -37.77
C PRO A 44 -4.71 45.29 -38.72
N ASP A 45 -3.40 45.41 -38.50
CA ASP A 45 -2.41 44.64 -39.25
C ASP A 45 -2.55 43.13 -38.97
N TYR A 46 -2.86 42.74 -37.73
CA TYR A 46 -3.08 41.35 -37.29
C TYR A 46 -4.53 41.18 -36.80
N PRO A 47 -5.49 40.82 -37.67
CA PRO A 47 -6.89 40.76 -37.29
C PRO A 47 -7.16 39.57 -36.34
N LEU A 48 -7.84 39.86 -35.23
CA LEU A 48 -8.35 38.88 -34.28
C LEU A 48 -9.86 38.72 -34.48
N PHE A 49 -10.31 37.56 -34.96
CA PHE A 49 -11.74 37.28 -35.17
C PHE A 49 -12.31 36.40 -34.05
N LEU A 50 -13.33 36.90 -33.36
CA LEU A 50 -14.19 36.08 -32.50
C LEU A 50 -15.45 35.73 -33.29
N VAL A 51 -15.60 34.46 -33.64
CA VAL A 51 -16.72 33.97 -34.46
C VAL A 51 -17.67 33.16 -33.58
N VAL A 52 -18.92 33.58 -33.46
CA VAL A 52 -19.95 32.82 -32.75
C VAL A 52 -20.75 32.01 -33.75
N ASP A 53 -20.86 30.70 -33.53
CA ASP A 53 -21.59 29.79 -34.42
C ASP A 53 -22.26 28.65 -33.63
N THR A 54 -22.94 27.75 -34.33
CA THR A 54 -23.50 26.51 -33.78
C THR A 54 -22.70 25.29 -34.22
N PRO A 55 -22.80 24.14 -33.52
CA PRO A 55 -22.18 22.90 -33.97
C PRO A 55 -22.59 22.45 -35.38
N ALA A 56 -23.84 22.68 -35.80
CA ALA A 56 -24.29 22.41 -37.18
C ALA A 56 -23.69 23.42 -38.18
N GLY A 57 -23.61 24.69 -37.78
CA GLY A 57 -23.05 25.79 -38.56
C GLY A 57 -21.58 25.59 -38.96
N LEU A 58 -20.81 24.78 -38.23
CA LEU A 58 -19.44 24.42 -38.61
C LEU A 58 -19.33 23.87 -40.04
N LEU A 59 -20.27 23.01 -40.44
CA LEU A 59 -20.30 22.43 -41.79
C LEU A 59 -21.03 23.35 -42.76
N ASP A 60 -22.15 23.94 -42.33
CA ASP A 60 -23.00 24.77 -43.20
C ASP A 60 -22.32 26.09 -43.61
N HIS A 61 -21.43 26.63 -42.77
CA HIS A 61 -20.76 27.92 -42.99
C HIS A 61 -19.32 27.79 -43.49
N GLN A 62 -18.96 26.67 -44.15
CA GLN A 62 -17.60 26.44 -44.66
C GLN A 62 -17.09 27.62 -45.50
N ARG A 63 -17.93 28.17 -46.38
CA ARG A 63 -17.57 29.30 -47.25
C ARG A 63 -17.25 30.58 -46.46
N GLN A 64 -17.95 30.85 -45.36
CA GLN A 64 -17.69 31.98 -44.49
C GLN A 64 -16.35 31.83 -43.76
N TYR A 65 -16.03 30.62 -43.29
CA TYR A 65 -14.73 30.32 -42.70
C TYR A 65 -13.59 30.45 -43.74
N GLU A 66 -13.81 30.07 -45.00
CA GLU A 66 -12.88 30.30 -46.10
C GLU A 66 -12.59 31.78 -46.34
N LEU A 67 -13.63 32.62 -46.32
CA LEU A 67 -13.48 34.07 -46.49
C LEU A 67 -12.76 34.74 -45.31
N LEU A 68 -12.96 34.23 -44.09
CA LEU A 68 -12.30 34.75 -42.89
C LEU A 68 -10.83 34.36 -42.83
N THR A 69 -10.49 33.10 -43.13
CA THR A 69 -9.11 32.63 -43.15
C THR A 69 -8.28 33.26 -44.27
N THR A 70 -8.92 33.64 -45.38
CA THR A 70 -8.30 34.37 -46.49
C THR A 70 -8.49 35.89 -46.42
N TYR A 71 -8.89 36.41 -45.25
CA TYR A 71 -9.08 37.84 -45.07
C TYR A 71 -7.77 38.59 -45.34
N ARG A 72 -7.84 39.60 -46.21
CA ARG A 72 -6.67 40.34 -46.67
C ARG A 72 -6.22 41.34 -45.60
N ALA A 73 -5.24 40.95 -44.78
CA ALA A 73 -4.54 41.80 -43.83
C ALA A 73 -3.02 41.72 -44.03
N VAL A 74 -2.26 42.56 -43.33
CA VAL A 74 -0.78 42.60 -43.40
C VAL A 74 -0.17 41.39 -42.70
N GLY A 75 -0.74 41.00 -41.56
CA GLY A 75 -0.31 39.91 -40.71
C GLY A 75 -1.22 38.68 -40.77
N GLU A 76 -0.89 37.68 -39.95
CA GLU A 76 -1.64 36.42 -39.86
C GLU A 76 -3.03 36.65 -39.23
N VAL A 77 -4.04 36.03 -39.81
CA VAL A 77 -5.40 36.01 -39.26
C VAL A 77 -5.47 35.03 -38.10
N ARG A 78 -5.91 35.51 -36.93
CA ARG A 78 -6.16 34.68 -35.76
C ARG A 78 -7.66 34.59 -35.48
N MET A 79 -8.15 33.41 -35.16
CA MET A 79 -9.59 33.17 -35.01
C MET A 79 -9.89 32.29 -33.80
N LEU A 80 -10.85 32.73 -32.98
CA LEU A 80 -11.46 31.91 -31.95
C LEU A 80 -12.92 31.69 -32.35
N VAL A 81 -13.31 30.43 -32.57
CA VAL A 81 -14.68 30.06 -32.90
C VAL A 81 -15.37 29.59 -31.61
N LEU A 82 -16.33 30.37 -31.13
CA LEU A 82 -17.19 30.05 -30.01
C LEU A 82 -18.45 29.34 -30.51
N LEU A 83 -18.58 28.06 -30.19
CA LEU A 83 -19.74 27.25 -30.50
C LEU A 83 -20.74 27.29 -29.35
N VAL A 84 -21.96 27.67 -29.67
CA VAL A 84 -23.09 27.77 -28.75
C VAL A 84 -24.18 26.80 -29.19
N GLY A 85 -24.80 26.16 -28.21
CA GLY A 85 -25.86 25.21 -28.44
C GLY A 85 -25.40 23.78 -28.21
N SER A 86 -26.40 22.94 -28.13
CA SER A 86 -26.24 21.54 -27.77
C SER A 86 -25.44 20.78 -28.81
N ALA A 87 -24.80 19.68 -28.38
CA ALA A 87 -24.02 18.84 -29.28
C ALA A 87 -24.91 18.35 -30.44
N PRO A 88 -24.34 18.10 -31.63
CA PRO A 88 -25.08 17.43 -32.71
C PRO A 88 -25.74 16.15 -32.17
N GLY A 89 -27.04 15.98 -32.42
CA GLY A 89 -27.84 14.89 -31.83
C GLY A 89 -28.41 15.18 -30.43
N SER A 90 -28.49 16.45 -30.03
CA SER A 90 -29.22 16.85 -28.83
C SER A 90 -30.70 16.97 -29.09
N TYR A 91 -31.46 16.33 -28.20
CA TYR A 91 -32.93 16.31 -28.09
C TYR A 91 -33.61 17.61 -28.53
N ALA A 92 -34.15 17.59 -29.75
CA ALA A 92 -35.19 18.52 -30.20
C ALA A 92 -36.60 17.91 -30.14
N GLY A 93 -36.77 16.74 -29.49
CA GLY A 93 -38.07 16.09 -29.34
C GLY A 93 -38.01 14.79 -28.54
N GLU A 94 -39.16 14.37 -28.02
CA GLU A 94 -39.36 13.16 -27.20
C GLU A 94 -39.15 11.85 -28.00
N ASP A 95 -38.93 11.91 -29.32
CA ASP A 95 -38.95 10.75 -30.23
C ASP A 95 -37.60 10.40 -30.92
N GLU A 96 -36.49 11.08 -30.62
CA GLU A 96 -35.21 10.77 -31.28
C GLU A 96 -34.38 9.74 -30.51
N ALA A 97 -34.19 8.57 -31.14
CA ALA A 97 -33.36 7.48 -30.65
C ALA A 97 -31.91 7.93 -30.43
N PHE A 98 -31.35 7.54 -29.27
CA PHE A 98 -29.97 7.81 -28.87
C PHE A 98 -28.96 7.35 -29.94
N GLN A 99 -28.30 8.29 -30.62
CA GLN A 99 -27.20 7.97 -31.54
C GLN A 99 -25.86 7.92 -30.79
N PRO A 100 -25.07 6.83 -30.93
CA PRO A 100 -23.86 6.59 -30.14
C PRO A 100 -22.63 7.43 -30.55
N ASP A 101 -22.62 8.07 -31.72
CA ASP A 101 -21.48 8.88 -32.18
C ASP A 101 -21.74 10.39 -32.00
N ARG A 102 -21.53 10.87 -30.77
CA ARG A 102 -21.53 12.31 -30.42
C ARG A 102 -20.19 12.95 -30.77
N ARG A 103 -19.91 13.13 -32.06
CA ARG A 103 -18.64 13.72 -32.52
C ARG A 103 -18.90 15.11 -33.10
N LEU A 104 -18.15 16.10 -32.61
CA LEU A 104 -18.11 17.42 -33.23
C LEU A 104 -17.17 17.35 -34.43
N GLU A 105 -17.72 17.54 -35.62
CA GLU A 105 -16.92 17.53 -36.85
C GLU A 105 -16.24 18.89 -37.04
N ARG A 106 -14.91 18.92 -36.96
CA ARG A 106 -14.11 20.12 -37.22
C ARG A 106 -13.70 20.17 -38.70
N PRO A 107 -14.20 21.14 -39.49
CA PRO A 107 -13.76 21.38 -40.86
C PRO A 107 -12.24 21.51 -40.94
N SER A 108 -11.63 21.00 -42.02
CA SER A 108 -10.18 21.05 -42.24
C SER A 108 -9.63 22.48 -42.20
N ILE A 109 -10.41 23.45 -42.67
CA ILE A 109 -10.02 24.86 -42.68
C ILE A 109 -9.82 25.46 -41.29
N LEU A 110 -10.52 24.91 -40.28
CA LEU A 110 -10.37 25.35 -38.91
C LEU A 110 -9.21 24.67 -38.18
N ARG A 111 -8.40 23.82 -38.84
CA ARG A 111 -7.29 23.08 -38.22
C ARG A 111 -5.94 23.82 -38.27
N SER A 112 -5.93 25.09 -38.70
CA SER A 112 -4.71 25.91 -38.77
C SER A 112 -4.21 26.34 -37.39
N SER A 113 -2.91 26.61 -37.24
CA SER A 113 -2.23 26.96 -35.98
C SER A 113 -2.66 28.30 -35.36
N GLY A 114 -3.38 29.14 -36.10
CA GLY A 114 -3.96 30.40 -35.63
C GLY A 114 -5.46 30.33 -35.29
N ILE A 115 -6.06 29.12 -35.27
CA ILE A 115 -7.49 28.92 -35.12
C ILE A 115 -7.79 27.95 -33.97
N ALA A 116 -8.57 28.41 -32.99
CA ALA A 116 -9.05 27.57 -31.89
C ALA A 116 -10.58 27.47 -31.87
N LEU A 117 -11.07 26.36 -31.34
CA LEU A 117 -12.49 26.05 -31.19
C LEU A 117 -12.82 25.98 -29.69
N LEU A 118 -13.77 26.79 -29.24
CA LEU A 118 -14.30 26.79 -27.88
C LEU A 118 -15.77 26.42 -27.95
N TRP A 119 -16.20 25.34 -27.30
CA TRP A 119 -17.59 24.90 -27.30
C TRP A 119 -18.19 25.11 -25.91
N ALA A 120 -19.05 26.11 -25.78
CA ALA A 120 -19.73 26.44 -24.51
C ALA A 120 -20.95 25.56 -24.23
N GLY A 121 -21.41 24.77 -25.21
CA GLY A 121 -22.52 23.83 -25.03
C GLY A 121 -23.82 24.55 -24.68
N ASP A 122 -24.40 24.17 -23.54
CA ASP A 122 -25.64 24.74 -23.01
C ASP A 122 -25.33 25.91 -22.07
N LEU A 123 -25.70 27.12 -22.48
CA LEU A 123 -25.44 28.34 -21.72
C LEU A 123 -26.45 28.58 -20.57
N ARG A 124 -27.45 27.71 -20.42
CA ARG A 124 -28.45 27.85 -19.36
C ARG A 124 -27.80 27.79 -17.98
N SER A 125 -27.98 28.83 -17.17
CA SER A 125 -27.94 28.69 -15.72
C SER A 125 -29.07 27.76 -15.27
N ALA A 126 -28.89 27.04 -14.16
CA ALA A 126 -29.76 25.93 -13.73
C ALA A 126 -31.27 26.22 -13.95
N ARG A 127 -31.99 25.27 -14.57
CA ARG A 127 -33.44 25.36 -14.75
C ARG A 127 -34.11 25.61 -13.40
N THR A 128 -34.85 26.70 -13.26
CA THR A 128 -35.76 26.88 -12.12
C THR A 128 -37.16 26.46 -12.54
N ALA A 129 -38.05 26.18 -11.59
CA ALA A 129 -39.41 25.73 -11.88
C ALA A 129 -40.25 26.77 -12.66
N LEU A 130 -39.78 28.03 -12.74
CA LEU A 130 -40.50 29.15 -13.34
C LEU A 130 -39.79 29.74 -14.57
N GLU A 131 -38.48 29.50 -14.74
CA GLU A 131 -37.70 30.03 -15.85
C GLU A 131 -37.11 28.90 -16.69
N GLN A 132 -37.45 28.90 -17.96
CA GLN A 132 -36.93 27.99 -18.97
C GLN A 132 -36.13 28.80 -20.00
N PRO A 133 -34.94 29.31 -19.65
CA PRO A 133 -34.10 30.03 -20.61
C PRO A 133 -33.76 29.12 -21.79
N ALA A 134 -33.65 29.71 -22.97
CA ALA A 134 -33.24 28.99 -24.17
C ALA A 134 -31.79 28.46 -24.02
N PRO A 135 -31.43 27.32 -24.64
CA PRO A 135 -30.07 26.77 -24.61
C PRO A 135 -28.97 27.76 -25.07
N ASP A 136 -29.37 28.75 -25.86
CA ASP A 136 -28.57 29.80 -26.47
C ASP A 136 -28.92 31.18 -25.88
N ASP A 137 -29.17 31.25 -24.58
CA ASP A 137 -29.52 32.48 -23.86
C ASP A 137 -28.61 33.67 -24.27
N PRO A 138 -29.17 34.70 -24.92
CA PRO A 138 -28.40 35.81 -25.48
C PRO A 138 -27.65 36.61 -24.40
N ASP A 139 -28.19 36.68 -23.18
CA ASP A 139 -27.58 37.46 -22.09
C ASP A 139 -26.34 36.74 -21.53
N ALA A 140 -26.43 35.42 -21.33
CA ALA A 140 -25.30 34.60 -20.92
C ALA A 140 -24.19 34.57 -21.98
N LEU A 141 -24.58 34.51 -23.26
CA LEU A 141 -23.65 34.60 -24.37
C LEU A 141 -22.96 35.95 -24.43
N ALA A 142 -23.68 37.05 -24.23
CA ALA A 142 -23.12 38.40 -24.26
C ALA A 142 -21.95 38.53 -23.26
N VAL A 143 -22.09 38.00 -22.04
CA VAL A 143 -21.02 37.99 -21.03
C VAL A 143 -19.77 37.23 -21.51
N LEU A 144 -19.96 36.06 -22.14
CA LEU A 144 -18.85 35.29 -22.70
C LEU A 144 -18.17 35.99 -23.87
N VAL A 145 -18.97 36.59 -24.76
CA VAL A 145 -18.47 37.37 -25.90
C VAL A 145 -17.70 38.59 -25.40
N ASP A 146 -18.20 39.30 -24.40
CA ASP A 146 -17.52 40.46 -23.80
C ASP A 146 -16.17 40.06 -23.18
N LEU A 147 -16.13 38.93 -22.46
CA LEU A 147 -14.88 38.40 -21.88
C LEU A 147 -13.86 38.02 -22.96
N LEU A 148 -14.29 37.31 -24.01
CA LEU A 148 -13.43 36.88 -25.12
C LEU A 148 -13.10 38.02 -26.10
N SER A 149 -13.81 39.14 -26.02
CA SER A 149 -13.49 40.35 -26.79
C SER A 149 -12.31 41.12 -26.20
N VAL A 150 -11.89 40.79 -24.97
CA VAL A 150 -10.66 41.32 -24.38
C VAL A 150 -9.45 40.68 -25.07
N PRO A 151 -8.56 41.46 -25.72
CA PRO A 151 -7.49 40.92 -26.57
C PRO A 151 -6.52 40.00 -25.85
N ASP A 152 -6.16 40.34 -24.61
CA ASP A 152 -5.26 39.51 -23.79
C ASP A 152 -5.89 38.16 -23.46
N VAL A 153 -7.20 38.13 -23.15
CA VAL A 153 -7.95 36.90 -22.87
C VAL A 153 -8.08 36.07 -24.14
N PHE A 154 -8.43 36.70 -25.26
CA PHE A 154 -8.51 36.06 -26.57
C PHE A 154 -7.21 35.35 -26.93
N LEU A 155 -6.08 36.08 -26.88
CA LEU A 155 -4.77 35.57 -27.24
C LEU A 155 -4.33 34.46 -26.30
N ARG A 156 -4.61 34.59 -25.01
CA ARG A 156 -4.31 33.56 -24.03
C ARG A 156 -5.08 32.27 -24.29
N VAL A 157 -6.39 32.37 -24.54
CA VAL A 157 -7.23 31.19 -24.86
C VAL A 157 -6.77 30.54 -26.17
N LEU A 158 -6.42 31.33 -27.17
CA LEU A 158 -5.91 30.83 -28.45
C LEU A 158 -4.57 30.09 -28.27
N GLU A 159 -3.65 30.62 -27.47
CA GLU A 159 -2.37 29.98 -27.15
C GLU A 159 -2.57 28.67 -26.37
N ASP A 160 -3.36 28.71 -25.30
CA ASP A 160 -3.61 27.55 -24.45
C ASP A 160 -4.28 26.41 -25.25
N LEU A 161 -5.25 26.72 -26.12
CA LEU A 161 -5.90 25.71 -26.98
C LEU A 161 -5.03 25.27 -28.16
N GLY A 162 -4.20 26.16 -28.71
CA GLY A 162 -3.26 25.85 -29.79
C GLY A 162 -2.18 24.83 -29.37
N SER A 163 -1.89 24.73 -28.06
CA SER A 163 -0.99 23.72 -27.50
C SER A 163 -1.54 22.29 -27.54
N LEU A 164 -2.85 22.12 -27.80
CA LEU A 164 -3.57 20.86 -27.80
C LEU A 164 -4.01 20.49 -29.23
N PRO A 165 -3.27 19.62 -29.94
CA PRO A 165 -3.60 19.27 -31.31
C PRO A 165 -4.98 18.62 -31.39
N GLU A 166 -5.82 19.11 -32.31
CA GLU A 166 -7.19 18.65 -32.57
C GLU A 166 -8.20 18.87 -31.42
N ALA A 167 -7.80 19.53 -30.33
CA ALA A 167 -8.68 19.73 -29.18
C ALA A 167 -9.74 20.82 -29.42
N VAL A 168 -10.86 20.64 -28.72
CA VAL A 168 -11.91 21.65 -28.55
C VAL A 168 -11.93 22.00 -27.07
N GLY A 169 -11.75 23.27 -26.76
CA GLY A 169 -11.91 23.75 -25.40
C GLY A 169 -13.38 23.73 -25.02
N THR A 170 -13.73 23.19 -23.86
CA THR A 170 -15.08 23.34 -23.31
C THR A 170 -14.98 24.01 -21.95
N PRO A 171 -15.47 25.26 -21.79
CA PRO A 171 -15.38 25.98 -20.53
C PRO A 171 -16.23 25.34 -19.41
N GLY A 172 -17.14 24.42 -19.76
CA GLY A 172 -17.76 23.49 -18.84
C GLY A 172 -18.80 22.62 -19.53
N VAL A 173 -18.68 21.29 -19.43
CA VAL A 173 -19.79 20.38 -19.77
C VAL A 173 -20.56 20.13 -18.48
N ARG A 174 -21.71 20.79 -18.32
CA ARG A 174 -22.58 20.53 -17.17
C ARG A 174 -23.50 19.34 -17.48
N LEU A 175 -23.03 18.13 -17.18
CA LEU A 175 -23.87 16.93 -17.17
C LEU A 175 -24.57 16.82 -15.81
N LEU A 176 -25.77 17.40 -15.69
CA LEU A 176 -26.59 17.21 -14.48
C LEU A 176 -27.38 15.91 -14.58
N GLU A 177 -27.51 15.19 -13.47
CA GLU A 177 -28.28 13.94 -13.38
C GLU A 177 -29.73 14.10 -13.86
N GLN A 178 -30.33 15.27 -13.59
CA GLN A 178 -31.69 15.62 -13.99
C GLN A 178 -31.88 15.79 -15.50
N ASP A 179 -30.80 16.05 -16.24
CA ASP A 179 -30.81 16.20 -17.70
C ASP A 179 -30.50 14.87 -18.41
N LEU A 180 -30.22 13.79 -17.67
CA LEU A 180 -30.07 12.45 -18.21
C LEU A 180 -31.43 11.74 -18.30
N PRO A 181 -31.72 11.05 -19.43
CA PRO A 181 -32.86 10.15 -19.52
C PRO A 181 -32.84 9.11 -18.38
N PRO A 182 -34.01 8.68 -17.87
CA PRO A 182 -34.09 7.74 -16.75
C PRO A 182 -33.32 6.45 -17.04
N ASP A 183 -33.38 5.94 -18.27
CA ASP A 183 -32.66 4.71 -18.66
C ASP A 183 -31.13 4.84 -18.59
N VAL A 184 -30.60 6.03 -18.91
CA VAL A 184 -29.17 6.32 -18.85
C VAL A 184 -28.72 6.50 -17.41
N ARG A 185 -29.53 7.18 -16.60
CA ARG A 185 -29.31 7.34 -15.16
C ARG A 185 -29.29 6.00 -14.45
N ASP A 186 -30.27 5.15 -14.71
CA ASP A 186 -30.37 3.82 -14.11
C ASP A 186 -29.22 2.92 -14.53
N ARG A 187 -28.77 3.02 -15.79
CA ARG A 187 -27.59 2.31 -16.27
C ARG A 187 -26.32 2.80 -15.59
N ALA A 188 -26.11 4.11 -15.54
CA ALA A 188 -24.95 4.71 -14.89
C ALA A 188 -24.91 4.36 -13.38
N TRP A 189 -26.07 4.36 -12.72
CA TRP A 189 -26.22 3.95 -11.33
C TRP A 189 -25.89 2.47 -11.14
N ARG A 190 -26.45 1.58 -11.99
CA ARG A 190 -26.13 0.15 -11.96
C ARG A 190 -24.64 -0.12 -12.19
N ASP A 191 -24.02 0.59 -13.12
CA ASP A 191 -22.59 0.43 -13.41
C ASP A 191 -21.72 0.99 -12.27
N ALA A 192 -22.12 2.11 -11.65
CA ALA A 192 -21.46 2.64 -10.46
C ALA A 192 -21.56 1.66 -9.28
N LEU A 193 -22.74 1.07 -9.06
CA LEU A 193 -22.95 0.04 -8.04
C LEU A 193 -22.13 -1.22 -8.32
N ARG A 194 -22.04 -1.66 -9.58
CA ARG A 194 -21.19 -2.81 -9.97
C ARG A 194 -19.72 -2.52 -9.72
N ARG A 195 -19.22 -1.34 -10.09
CA ARG A 195 -17.84 -0.93 -9.82
C ARG A 195 -17.57 -0.81 -8.32
N PHE A 196 -18.52 -0.27 -7.56
CA PHE A 196 -18.41 -0.14 -6.11
C PHE A 196 -18.41 -1.49 -5.42
N ALA A 197 -19.30 -2.41 -5.81
CA ALA A 197 -19.36 -3.76 -5.25
C ALA A 197 -18.13 -4.60 -5.67
N GLY A 198 -17.63 -4.39 -6.89
CA GLY A 198 -16.61 -5.19 -7.55
C GLY A 198 -17.25 -6.28 -8.44
N GLU A 199 -16.58 -6.62 -9.54
CA GLU A 199 -17.00 -7.70 -10.43
C GLU A 199 -16.88 -9.07 -9.73
N ASP A 200 -17.77 -10.00 -10.07
CA ASP A 200 -17.61 -11.39 -9.66
C ASP A 200 -16.36 -11.95 -10.34
N PRO A 201 -15.35 -12.44 -9.60
CA PRO A 201 -14.25 -13.14 -10.23
C PRO A 201 -14.81 -14.38 -10.91
N GLU A 202 -14.37 -14.62 -12.15
CA GLU A 202 -14.57 -15.91 -12.81
C GLU A 202 -14.19 -17.05 -11.84
N PRO A 203 -15.05 -18.07 -11.68
CA PRO A 203 -14.81 -19.15 -10.74
C PRO A 203 -13.46 -19.81 -11.05
N GLY A 204 -12.52 -19.72 -10.10
CA GLY A 204 -11.17 -20.28 -10.24
C GLY A 204 -10.02 -19.27 -10.22
N THR A 205 -10.31 -17.96 -10.22
CA THR A 205 -9.26 -16.94 -10.05
C THR A 205 -8.96 -16.75 -8.56
N GLU A 206 -8.00 -17.52 -8.02
CA GLU A 206 -7.37 -17.21 -6.76
C GLU A 206 -6.56 -15.92 -6.92
N LEU A 207 -7.16 -14.79 -6.55
CA LEU A 207 -6.47 -13.51 -6.52
C LEU A 207 -5.35 -13.59 -5.47
N PRO A 208 -4.14 -13.07 -5.76
CA PRO A 208 -3.03 -13.12 -4.83
C PRO A 208 -3.44 -12.47 -3.52
N VAL A 209 -3.33 -13.21 -2.41
CA VAL A 209 -3.38 -12.63 -1.07
C VAL A 209 -2.21 -11.66 -0.99
N ALA A 210 -2.47 -10.38 -1.23
CA ALA A 210 -1.45 -9.36 -1.17
C ALA A 210 -0.82 -9.43 0.23
N ALA A 211 0.44 -9.83 0.32
CA ALA A 211 1.17 -9.85 1.57
C ALA A 211 1.46 -8.39 1.94
N TRP A 212 0.76 -7.89 2.96
CA TRP A 212 0.98 -6.53 3.45
C TRP A 212 2.30 -6.46 4.21
N SER A 213 3.08 -5.41 3.95
CA SER A 213 4.10 -4.96 4.88
C SER A 213 3.38 -4.25 6.02
N GLY A 214 3.67 -4.60 7.28
CA GLY A 214 3.00 -4.01 8.46
C GLY A 214 3.06 -2.48 8.55
N ALA A 215 3.87 -1.82 7.73
CA ALA A 215 3.93 -0.38 7.58
C ALA A 215 2.60 0.27 7.14
N ASP A 216 1.79 -0.42 6.34
CA ASP A 216 0.57 0.17 5.75
C ASP A 216 -0.68 0.07 6.64
N LEU A 217 -0.59 -0.70 7.73
CA LEU A 217 -1.66 -0.89 8.70
C LEU A 217 -1.69 0.25 9.74
N PRO A 218 -2.89 0.70 10.17
CA PRO A 218 -3.04 1.56 11.33
C PRO A 218 -2.33 1.00 12.56
N GLU A 219 -1.84 1.87 13.44
CA GLU A 219 -1.11 1.50 14.66
C GLU A 219 -1.75 0.37 15.49
N PRO A 220 -3.07 0.38 15.79
CA PRO A 220 -3.70 -0.71 16.55
C PRO A 220 -3.66 -2.07 15.84
N LEU A 221 -3.71 -2.09 14.50
CA LEU A 221 -3.69 -3.32 13.69
C LEU A 221 -2.26 -3.79 13.41
N ARG A 222 -1.31 -2.86 13.29
CA ARG A 222 0.11 -3.14 13.10
C ARG A 222 0.69 -3.95 14.26
N GLY A 223 0.27 -3.65 15.49
CA GLY A 223 0.69 -4.40 16.69
C GLY A 223 0.24 -5.86 16.67
N LEU A 224 -0.93 -6.15 16.11
CA LEU A 224 -1.48 -7.50 15.98
C LEU A 224 -0.81 -8.28 14.84
N ALA A 225 -0.69 -7.66 13.66
CA ALA A 225 -0.15 -8.33 12.46
C ALA A 225 1.36 -8.62 12.54
N THR A 226 2.13 -7.79 13.25
CA THR A 226 3.59 -7.96 13.34
C THR A 226 4.03 -8.92 14.46
N GLY A 227 3.11 -9.35 15.33
CA GLY A 227 3.39 -10.27 16.45
C GLY A 227 4.51 -9.83 17.41
N ARG A 228 4.99 -8.58 17.29
CA ARG A 228 6.25 -8.12 17.89
C ARG A 228 6.04 -7.48 19.26
N THR A 229 4.81 -7.17 19.62
CA THR A 229 4.44 -6.49 20.87
C THR A 229 4.55 -7.40 22.11
N GLY A 230 4.69 -8.71 21.95
CA GLY A 230 4.69 -9.69 23.07
C GLY A 230 6.06 -10.16 23.56
N ARG A 231 7.17 -9.94 22.84
CA ARG A 231 8.50 -10.43 23.31
C ARG A 231 9.06 -9.64 24.49
N ASP A 232 8.69 -8.37 24.59
CA ASP A 232 9.15 -7.47 25.67
C ASP A 232 8.18 -7.43 26.85
N GLN A 233 6.98 -7.98 26.71
CA GLN A 233 6.00 -8.05 27.80
C GLN A 233 6.25 -9.28 28.66
N ARG A 234 6.64 -9.04 29.92
CA ARG A 234 6.72 -10.10 30.92
C ARG A 234 5.31 -10.50 31.33
N HIS A 235 4.79 -11.56 30.69
CA HIS A 235 3.50 -12.17 31.03
C HIS A 235 3.50 -12.95 32.36
N ARG A 236 4.63 -13.00 33.08
CA ARG A 236 4.73 -13.64 34.40
C ARG A 236 4.56 -12.58 35.48
N GLU A 237 3.75 -12.88 36.49
CA GLU A 237 3.64 -12.06 37.68
C GLU A 237 4.93 -12.13 38.50
N PRO A 238 5.58 -11.00 38.81
CA PRO A 238 6.75 -11.00 39.68
C PRO A 238 6.43 -11.66 41.03
N GLY A 239 7.17 -12.70 41.40
CA GLY A 239 6.93 -13.48 42.62
C GLY A 239 5.77 -14.47 42.55
N GLY A 240 5.09 -14.60 41.41
CA GLY A 240 4.06 -15.61 41.16
C GLY A 240 4.65 -17.02 40.94
N MET A 241 3.78 -18.02 40.88
CA MET A 241 4.17 -19.43 40.71
C MET A 241 5.00 -19.68 39.44
N ALA A 242 4.58 -19.12 38.30
CA ALA A 242 5.33 -19.23 37.04
C ALA A 242 6.70 -18.52 37.07
N ASP A 243 6.82 -17.42 37.83
CA ASP A 243 8.07 -16.66 37.96
C ASP A 243 9.05 -17.38 38.89
N SER A 244 8.57 -17.94 40.00
CA SER A 244 9.38 -18.72 40.93
C SER A 244 9.87 -20.04 40.32
N ALA A 245 9.01 -20.75 39.57
CA ALA A 245 9.38 -21.96 38.85
C ALA A 245 10.45 -21.70 37.78
N TYR A 246 10.28 -20.61 37.00
CA TYR A 246 11.31 -20.19 36.04
C TYR A 246 12.62 -19.81 36.74
N GLY A 247 12.55 -19.01 37.81
CA GLY A 247 13.73 -18.58 38.55
C GLY A 247 14.44 -19.74 39.25
N SER A 248 13.72 -20.78 39.67
CA SER A 248 14.29 -22.02 40.20
C SER A 248 15.02 -22.80 39.10
N CYS A 249 14.39 -22.97 37.94
CA CYS A 249 14.99 -23.65 36.79
C CYS A 249 16.23 -22.92 36.26
N ALA A 250 16.18 -21.59 36.12
CA ALA A 250 17.32 -20.78 35.67
C ALA A 250 18.51 -20.90 36.64
N ARG A 251 18.26 -20.79 37.96
CA ARG A 251 19.31 -20.96 38.98
C ARG A 251 19.90 -22.35 38.98
N ALA A 252 19.08 -23.40 38.87
CA ALA A 252 19.57 -24.78 38.82
C ALA A 252 20.44 -25.05 37.58
N LEU A 253 20.07 -24.48 36.42
CA LEU A 253 20.88 -24.56 35.20
C LEU A 253 22.18 -23.78 35.30
N ASP A 254 22.15 -22.57 35.88
CA ASP A 254 23.35 -21.77 36.10
C ASP A 254 24.30 -22.43 37.10
N GLN A 255 23.77 -23.07 38.13
CA GLN A 255 24.54 -23.85 39.11
C GLN A 255 25.22 -25.06 38.45
N ALA A 256 24.46 -25.87 37.69
CA ALA A 256 25.02 -26.99 36.93
C ALA A 256 26.07 -26.55 35.89
N ARG A 257 25.89 -25.36 35.29
CA ARG A 257 26.89 -24.76 34.39
C ARG A 257 28.14 -24.32 35.14
N GLY A 258 27.97 -23.77 36.34
CA GLY A 258 29.06 -23.43 37.25
C GLY A 258 29.90 -24.65 37.59
N THR A 259 29.28 -25.72 38.09
CA THR A 259 29.99 -26.96 38.46
C THR A 259 30.58 -27.70 37.27
N LEU A 260 29.97 -27.62 36.09
CA LEU A 260 30.59 -28.09 34.84
C LEU A 260 31.85 -27.29 34.47
N SER A 261 31.86 -25.98 34.72
CA SER A 261 33.06 -25.16 34.47
C SER A 261 34.19 -25.50 35.44
N GLU A 262 33.87 -25.81 36.69
CA GLU A 262 34.81 -26.27 37.72
C GLU A 262 35.35 -27.68 37.41
N LEU A 263 34.51 -28.60 36.93
CA LEU A 263 34.91 -29.93 36.45
C LEU A 263 35.89 -29.87 35.28
N ARG A 264 35.72 -28.88 34.39
CA ARG A 264 36.64 -28.66 33.25
C ARG A 264 37.99 -28.09 33.67
N ALA A 265 38.12 -27.57 34.90
CA ALA A 265 39.39 -27.12 35.43
C ALA A 265 40.27 -28.31 35.91
N LEU A 266 41.58 -28.10 35.96
CA LEU A 266 42.57 -29.12 36.36
C LEU A 266 42.27 -29.77 37.72
N THR A 267 41.76 -28.98 38.68
CA THR A 267 41.37 -29.46 40.01
C THR A 267 40.08 -30.28 39.99
N GLY A 268 39.20 -30.03 39.02
CA GLY A 268 37.93 -30.72 38.79
C GLY A 268 38.11 -32.16 38.31
N LEU A 269 39.10 -32.38 37.44
CA LEU A 269 39.39 -33.71 36.87
C LEU A 269 40.02 -34.69 37.87
N LEU A 270 40.64 -34.20 38.94
CA LEU A 270 41.39 -35.01 39.91
C LEU A 270 40.56 -35.42 41.14
N ARG A 271 39.38 -34.82 41.36
CA ARG A 271 38.55 -35.08 42.55
C ARG A 271 37.21 -35.67 42.16
N ALA A 272 36.98 -36.93 42.56
CA ALA A 272 35.71 -37.62 42.37
C ALA A 272 34.50 -36.85 42.95
N SER A 273 34.70 -36.12 44.05
CA SER A 273 33.67 -35.29 44.69
C SER A 273 33.06 -34.21 43.79
N HIS A 274 33.82 -33.69 42.81
CA HIS A 274 33.30 -32.67 41.88
C HIS A 274 32.43 -33.28 40.78
N ARG A 275 32.67 -34.56 40.44
CA ARG A 275 31.80 -35.30 39.53
C ARG A 275 30.46 -35.61 40.18
N GLU A 276 30.47 -36.08 41.44
CA GLU A 276 29.25 -36.35 42.20
C GLU A 276 28.40 -35.08 42.39
N ALA A 277 29.03 -33.94 42.69
CA ALA A 277 28.35 -32.65 42.81
C ALA A 277 27.69 -32.21 41.51
N PHE A 278 28.35 -32.39 40.36
CA PHE A 278 27.79 -32.07 39.06
C PHE A 278 26.64 -33.00 38.67
N GLU A 279 26.76 -34.31 38.93
CA GLU A 279 25.67 -35.26 38.67
C GLU A 279 24.43 -34.89 39.49
N ALA A 280 24.61 -34.51 40.77
CA ALA A 280 23.54 -34.03 41.63
C ALA A 280 22.92 -32.69 41.14
N ASP A 281 23.74 -31.69 40.79
CA ASP A 281 23.24 -30.40 40.25
C ASP A 281 22.48 -30.59 38.94
N LEU A 282 22.92 -31.53 38.11
CA LEU A 282 22.32 -31.81 36.81
C LEU A 282 20.99 -32.56 36.96
N ASP A 283 20.85 -33.45 37.94
CA ASP A 283 19.56 -34.06 38.31
C ASP A 283 18.60 -33.02 38.90
N GLN A 284 19.07 -32.12 39.75
CA GLN A 284 18.28 -31.00 40.25
C GLN A 284 17.81 -30.07 39.12
N ALA A 285 18.66 -29.78 38.14
CA ALA A 285 18.29 -29.00 36.96
C ALA A 285 17.24 -29.71 36.08
N ARG A 286 17.33 -31.04 35.93
CA ARG A 286 16.33 -31.85 35.21
C ARG A 286 14.98 -31.81 35.90
N GLU A 287 14.96 -31.95 37.22
CA GLU A 287 13.73 -31.91 38.01
C GLU A 287 13.06 -30.52 37.94
N ALA A 288 13.83 -29.45 38.14
CA ALA A 288 13.33 -28.07 38.03
C ALA A 288 12.80 -27.75 36.62
N LEU A 289 13.46 -28.25 35.57
CA LEU A 289 12.99 -28.11 34.18
C LEU A 289 11.70 -28.91 33.94
N GLY A 290 11.58 -30.11 34.52
CA GLY A 290 10.37 -30.94 34.46
C GLY A 290 9.16 -30.23 35.06
N GLN A 291 9.32 -29.69 36.27
CA GLN A 291 8.29 -28.92 36.98
C GLN A 291 7.86 -27.67 36.19
N TYR A 292 8.83 -26.92 35.63
CA TYR A 292 8.50 -25.76 34.79
C TYR A 292 7.76 -26.16 33.50
N ARG A 293 8.14 -27.28 32.88
CA ARG A 293 7.47 -27.79 31.67
C ARG A 293 6.03 -28.22 31.96
N GLU A 294 5.78 -28.83 33.10
CA GLU A 294 4.42 -29.20 33.53
C GLU A 294 3.54 -27.96 33.70
N LEU A 295 4.05 -26.90 34.35
CA LEU A 295 3.34 -25.62 34.45
C LEU A 295 3.01 -25.00 33.09
N VAL A 296 3.96 -25.01 32.14
CA VAL A 296 3.73 -24.53 30.77
C VAL A 296 2.69 -25.40 30.05
N THR A 297 2.73 -26.72 30.27
CA THR A 297 1.76 -27.66 29.71
C THR A 297 0.35 -27.36 30.22
N THR A 298 0.19 -27.17 31.54
CA THR A 298 -1.09 -26.80 32.16
C THR A 298 -1.61 -25.46 31.65
N ALA A 299 -0.74 -24.47 31.47
CA ALA A 299 -1.12 -23.19 30.89
C ALA A 299 -1.61 -23.33 29.43
N LEU A 300 -0.92 -24.12 28.59
CA LEU A 300 -1.32 -24.35 27.19
C LEU A 300 -2.63 -25.15 27.05
N HIS A 301 -2.95 -26.02 28.01
CA HIS A 301 -4.23 -26.75 28.04
C HIS A 301 -5.39 -25.87 28.54
N SER A 302 -5.11 -24.84 29.34
CA SER A 302 -6.16 -23.92 29.81
C SER A 302 -6.80 -23.08 28.68
N ASP A 303 -6.13 -22.99 27.53
CA ASP A 303 -6.59 -22.31 26.31
C ASP A 303 -7.16 -23.28 25.26
N GLY A 304 -6.90 -24.59 25.40
CA GLY A 304 -7.18 -25.60 24.38
C GLY A 304 -7.98 -26.79 24.91
N GLY A 305 -9.31 -26.70 24.90
CA GLY A 305 -10.19 -27.82 25.25
C GLY A 305 -11.57 -27.72 24.61
N SER A 306 -11.93 -28.75 23.84
CA SER A 306 -13.09 -28.87 22.95
C SER A 306 -14.46 -28.53 23.55
N GLY A 307 -15.29 -27.83 22.75
CA GLY A 307 -16.74 -28.05 22.69
C GLY A 307 -17.62 -27.42 23.76
N THR A 308 -17.06 -26.93 24.87
CA THR A 308 -17.80 -26.14 25.85
C THR A 308 -17.13 -24.80 26.03
N ALA A 309 -17.80 -23.73 25.61
CA ALA A 309 -17.31 -22.36 25.68
C ALA A 309 -17.04 -21.96 27.15
N HIS A 310 -15.84 -22.27 27.65
CA HIS A 310 -15.34 -21.70 28.87
C HIS A 310 -15.21 -20.19 28.63
N SER A 311 -15.86 -19.38 29.48
CA SER A 311 -15.81 -17.94 29.28
C SER A 311 -14.36 -17.45 29.33
N ALA A 312 -14.01 -16.43 28.55
CA ALA A 312 -12.68 -15.83 28.57
C ALA A 312 -12.23 -15.42 29.99
N ALA A 313 -13.18 -15.08 30.86
CA ALA A 313 -12.94 -14.77 32.27
C ALA A 313 -12.47 -15.99 33.08
N GLU A 314 -12.98 -17.19 32.78
CA GLU A 314 -12.59 -18.43 33.46
C GLU A 314 -11.19 -18.89 33.02
N ALA A 315 -10.86 -18.76 31.73
CA ALA A 315 -9.51 -18.99 31.21
C ALA A 315 -8.50 -18.00 31.82
N ALA A 316 -8.87 -16.71 31.90
CA ALA A 316 -8.05 -15.68 32.55
C ALA A 316 -7.83 -15.96 34.04
N ALA A 317 -8.86 -16.43 34.76
CA ALA A 317 -8.74 -16.80 36.18
C ALA A 317 -7.83 -18.03 36.40
N ARG A 318 -7.86 -19.02 35.49
CA ARG A 318 -6.96 -20.18 35.53
C ARG A 318 -5.51 -19.78 35.23
N LEU A 319 -5.29 -18.88 34.28
CA LEU A 319 -3.96 -18.34 33.97
C LEU A 319 -3.42 -17.46 35.10
N SER A 320 -4.26 -16.63 35.74
CA SER A 320 -3.84 -15.84 36.90
C SER A 320 -3.51 -16.71 38.12
N ALA A 321 -4.22 -17.82 38.33
CA ALA A 321 -3.90 -18.80 39.36
C ALA A 321 -2.51 -19.45 39.17
N LEU A 322 -2.02 -19.55 37.93
CA LEU A 322 -0.66 -19.99 37.59
C LEU A 322 0.39 -18.86 37.73
N GLY A 323 -0.02 -17.64 38.09
CA GLY A 323 0.86 -16.46 38.16
C GLY A 323 1.19 -15.88 36.79
N LEU A 324 0.30 -16.02 35.80
CA LEU A 324 0.43 -15.43 34.47
C LEU A 324 -0.52 -14.23 34.33
N ARG A 325 0.02 -13.10 33.87
CA ARG A 325 -0.75 -11.89 33.55
C ARG A 325 -1.32 -11.98 32.14
N VAL A 326 -2.64 -12.00 32.06
CA VAL A 326 -3.39 -11.73 30.83
C VAL A 326 -3.69 -10.22 30.81
N PRO A 327 -3.20 -9.45 29.81
CA PRO A 327 -3.57 -8.05 29.67
C PRO A 327 -5.09 -7.89 29.58
N SER A 328 -5.67 -6.91 30.27
CA SER A 328 -7.09 -6.58 30.13
C SER A 328 -7.40 -6.19 28.68
N ALA A 329 -8.47 -6.75 28.13
CA ALA A 329 -8.95 -6.44 26.79
C ALA A 329 -9.78 -5.14 26.72
N GLU A 330 -9.98 -4.45 27.85
CA GLU A 330 -10.79 -3.23 27.93
C GLU A 330 -10.27 -2.14 26.97
N GLY A 331 -11.18 -1.62 26.13
CA GLY A 331 -10.89 -0.58 25.14
C GLY A 331 -9.97 -1.01 23.98
N VAL A 332 -9.50 -2.26 23.94
CA VAL A 332 -8.70 -2.77 22.80
C VAL A 332 -9.61 -3.02 21.60
N GLY A 333 -10.78 -3.61 21.82
CA GLY A 333 -11.77 -3.87 20.76
C GLY A 333 -12.28 -2.59 20.10
N GLU A 334 -12.53 -1.53 20.87
CA GLU A 334 -12.99 -0.23 20.35
C GLU A 334 -11.91 0.43 19.48
N ARG A 335 -10.65 0.43 19.93
CA ARG A 335 -9.50 0.96 19.16
C ARG A 335 -9.24 0.16 17.88
N ILE A 336 -9.41 -1.17 17.93
CA ILE A 336 -9.33 -2.02 16.74
C ILE A 336 -10.48 -1.70 15.79
N GLY A 337 -11.71 -1.57 16.28
CA GLY A 337 -12.89 -1.22 15.48
C GLY A 337 -12.74 0.14 14.78
N GLU A 338 -12.23 1.14 15.50
CA GLU A 338 -11.91 2.45 14.93
C GLU A 338 -10.82 2.36 13.86
N GLY A 339 -9.74 1.61 14.13
CA GLY A 339 -8.68 1.36 13.16
C GLY A 339 -9.15 0.61 11.91
N LEU A 340 -10.05 -0.37 12.05
CA LEU A 340 -10.67 -1.08 10.92
C LEU A 340 -11.55 -0.14 10.09
N ARG A 341 -12.32 0.76 10.76
CA ARG A 341 -13.17 1.75 10.08
C ARG A 341 -12.33 2.76 9.30
N GLU A 342 -11.28 3.32 9.91
CA GLU A 342 -10.37 4.26 9.27
C GLU A 342 -9.68 3.58 8.07
N PHE A 343 -9.25 2.34 8.23
CA PHE A 343 -8.64 1.57 7.17
C PHE A 343 -9.62 1.29 6.02
N ALA A 344 -10.87 0.91 6.31
CA ALA A 344 -11.91 0.74 5.30
C ALA A 344 -12.14 2.05 4.52
N ALA A 345 -12.21 3.19 5.21
CA ALA A 345 -12.36 4.50 4.58
C ALA A 345 -11.16 4.84 3.68
N LYS A 346 -9.93 4.58 4.13
CA LYS A 346 -8.71 4.76 3.33
C LYS A 346 -8.71 3.89 2.08
N LEU A 347 -9.09 2.62 2.19
CA LEU A 347 -9.18 1.69 1.06
C LEU A 347 -10.25 2.12 0.04
N MET A 348 -11.42 2.55 0.51
CA MET A 348 -12.47 3.08 -0.37
C MET A 348 -12.05 4.40 -1.02
N GLY A 349 -11.32 5.26 -0.31
CA GLY A 349 -10.72 6.48 -0.88
C GLY A 349 -9.72 6.22 -2.00
N GLN A 350 -9.09 5.05 -2.01
CA GLN A 350 -8.23 4.56 -3.10
C GLN A 350 -9.00 3.94 -4.28
N LYS A 351 -10.33 4.10 -4.32
CA LYS A 351 -11.23 3.55 -5.36
C LYS A 351 -11.22 2.02 -5.45
N LEU A 352 -10.95 1.33 -4.34
CA LEU A 352 -11.10 -0.13 -4.29
C LEU A 352 -12.57 -0.52 -4.14
N ALA A 353 -12.96 -1.59 -4.83
CA ALA A 353 -14.27 -2.20 -4.67
C ALA A 353 -14.46 -2.81 -3.28
N LEU A 354 -15.70 -2.80 -2.78
CA LEU A 354 -16.08 -3.32 -1.47
C LEU A 354 -15.65 -4.78 -1.29
N ARG A 355 -15.75 -5.61 -2.33
CA ARG A 355 -15.29 -7.00 -2.29
C ARG A 355 -13.78 -7.12 -2.08
N ALA A 356 -12.98 -6.29 -2.75
CA ALA A 356 -11.53 -6.28 -2.56
C ALA A 356 -11.15 -5.82 -1.14
N VAL A 357 -11.93 -4.88 -0.58
CA VAL A 357 -11.80 -4.47 0.83
C VAL A 357 -12.14 -5.64 1.77
N ALA A 358 -13.24 -6.36 1.52
CA ALA A 358 -13.63 -7.53 2.33
C ALA A 358 -12.56 -8.64 2.29
N GLN A 359 -12.03 -8.97 1.12
CA GLN A 359 -10.94 -9.95 0.97
C GLN A 359 -9.68 -9.56 1.75
N ARG A 360 -9.34 -8.26 1.76
CA ARG A 360 -8.22 -7.74 2.57
C ARG A 360 -8.46 -7.92 4.05
N PHE A 361 -9.68 -7.69 4.52
CA PHE A 361 -10.05 -7.98 5.92
C PHE A 361 -10.03 -9.48 6.22
N THR A 362 -10.47 -10.34 5.30
CA THR A 362 -10.37 -11.80 5.47
C THR A 362 -8.91 -12.27 5.56
N GLY A 363 -8.02 -11.72 4.72
CA GLY A 363 -6.59 -12.01 4.80
C GLY A 363 -5.97 -11.53 6.12
N LEU A 364 -6.34 -10.34 6.58
CA LEU A 364 -5.91 -9.82 7.88
C LEU A 364 -6.43 -10.67 9.05
N ALA A 365 -7.70 -11.09 9.00
CA ALA A 365 -8.28 -11.96 10.01
C ALA A 365 -7.54 -13.31 10.09
N GLY A 366 -7.18 -13.89 8.95
CA GLY A 366 -6.37 -15.12 8.92
C GLY A 366 -4.95 -14.96 9.47
N GLN A 367 -4.38 -13.75 9.44
CA GLN A 367 -3.07 -13.46 10.04
C GLN A 367 -3.13 -13.21 11.55
N VAL A 368 -4.28 -12.78 12.05
CA VAL A 368 -4.52 -12.41 13.46
C VAL A 368 -5.24 -13.54 14.21
N GLU A 369 -5.59 -14.63 13.53
CA GLU A 369 -6.24 -15.79 14.14
C GLU A 369 -5.37 -16.33 15.29
N PRO A 370 -5.91 -16.42 16.52
CA PRO A 370 -5.14 -16.85 17.68
C PRO A 370 -4.71 -18.31 17.47
N VAL A 371 -3.41 -18.55 17.59
CA VAL A 371 -2.88 -19.92 17.54
C VAL A 371 -3.31 -20.62 18.83
N PRO A 372 -4.12 -21.69 18.77
CA PRO A 372 -4.59 -22.36 19.97
C PRO A 372 -3.40 -22.97 20.73
N GLY A 373 -3.39 -22.85 22.06
CA GLY A 373 -2.33 -23.39 22.90
C GLY A 373 -2.03 -24.88 22.66
N SER A 374 -3.04 -25.65 22.26
CA SER A 374 -2.91 -27.06 21.88
C SER A 374 -1.99 -27.31 20.67
N ALA A 375 -1.93 -26.37 19.71
CA ALA A 375 -1.03 -26.45 18.55
C ALA A 375 0.46 -26.25 18.93
N LEU A 376 0.73 -25.71 20.12
CA LEU A 376 2.08 -25.51 20.64
C LEU A 376 2.58 -26.70 21.49
N LEU A 377 1.68 -27.58 21.96
CA LEU A 377 2.04 -28.76 22.75
C LEU A 377 3.03 -29.71 22.04
N PRO A 378 2.90 -30.00 20.72
CA PRO A 378 3.88 -30.83 20.01
C PRO A 378 5.28 -30.20 20.02
N LYS A 379 5.38 -28.88 19.84
CA LYS A 379 6.66 -28.15 19.88
C LYS A 379 7.30 -28.21 21.27
N LEU A 380 6.50 -28.21 22.33
CA LEU A 380 6.99 -28.39 23.71
C LEU A 380 7.47 -29.84 23.96
N ALA A 381 6.82 -30.83 23.34
CA ALA A 381 7.20 -32.23 23.45
C ALA A 381 8.58 -32.52 22.82
N ASP A 382 8.93 -31.81 21.73
CA ASP A 382 10.23 -31.89 21.07
C ASP A 382 11.41 -31.47 21.97
N HIS A 383 11.13 -30.68 23.02
CA HIS A 383 12.12 -30.21 23.99
C HIS A 383 12.11 -31.01 25.30
N SER A 384 11.43 -32.18 25.32
CA SER A 384 11.45 -33.08 26.47
C SER A 384 12.82 -33.73 26.67
N ALA A 385 13.15 -34.09 27.92
CA ALA A 385 14.38 -34.82 28.24
C ALA A 385 14.55 -36.10 27.40
N GLN A 386 13.45 -36.80 27.10
CA GLN A 386 13.46 -37.99 26.24
C GLN A 386 13.65 -37.67 24.75
N ALA A 387 13.11 -36.57 24.25
CA ALA A 387 13.33 -36.14 22.86
C ALA A 387 14.77 -35.64 22.66
N LEU A 388 15.30 -34.87 23.61
CA LEU A 388 16.68 -34.42 23.63
C LEU A 388 17.67 -35.58 23.81
N ALA A 389 17.36 -36.56 24.68
CA ALA A 389 18.17 -37.77 24.83
C ALA A 389 18.20 -38.59 23.53
N ARG A 390 17.07 -38.73 22.81
CA ARG A 390 17.04 -39.39 21.50
C ARG A 390 17.86 -38.64 20.44
N ARG A 391 17.81 -37.30 20.46
CA ARG A 391 18.58 -36.43 19.55
C ARG A 391 20.09 -36.39 19.86
N SER A 392 20.45 -36.63 21.12
CA SER A 392 21.84 -36.66 21.59
C SER A 392 22.46 -38.06 21.46
N GLY A 393 21.67 -39.10 21.75
CA GLY A 393 22.04 -40.51 21.59
C GLY A 393 22.20 -40.94 20.13
N THR A 394 21.67 -40.18 19.17
CA THR A 394 21.95 -40.37 17.73
C THR A 394 23.27 -39.75 17.28
N ARG A 395 23.95 -38.97 18.13
CA ARG A 395 25.32 -38.44 17.88
C ARG A 395 26.40 -39.18 18.66
N GLY A 396 26.02 -39.97 19.66
CA GLY A 396 26.89 -40.95 20.30
C GLY A 396 26.60 -42.33 19.72
N GLY A 397 27.27 -42.69 18.62
CA GLY A 397 27.38 -44.10 18.24
C GLY A 397 27.91 -44.91 19.42
N PRO A 398 27.62 -46.23 19.50
CA PRO A 398 28.08 -47.06 20.61
C PRO A 398 29.59 -46.89 20.74
N LEU A 399 30.06 -46.44 21.92
CA LEU A 399 31.48 -46.53 22.24
C LEU A 399 31.84 -48.02 22.14
N PRO A 400 32.78 -48.41 21.27
CA PRO A 400 33.16 -49.80 21.16
C PRO A 400 33.73 -50.26 22.51
N ASP A 401 33.38 -51.48 22.93
CA ASP A 401 33.78 -52.17 24.17
C ASP A 401 35.30 -52.42 24.33
N PHE A 402 36.15 -51.63 23.65
CA PHE A 402 37.61 -51.76 23.66
C PHE A 402 38.29 -50.65 24.46
N VAL A 403 37.88 -50.40 25.71
CA VAL A 403 38.65 -49.47 26.58
C VAL A 403 38.73 -49.97 28.02
N THR A 404 39.23 -51.19 28.20
CA THR A 404 39.75 -51.70 29.49
C THR A 404 41.11 -52.36 29.29
N GLY A 405 42.00 -51.71 28.54
CA GLY A 405 43.36 -52.20 28.30
C GLY A 405 44.40 -51.08 28.22
N PRO A 406 45.69 -51.41 28.38
CA PRO A 406 46.81 -50.45 28.49
C PRO A 406 47.06 -49.59 27.22
N ALA A 407 46.26 -49.75 26.17
CA ALA A 407 46.25 -48.88 24.99
C ALA A 407 45.42 -47.59 25.18
N ALA A 408 44.50 -47.56 26.15
CA ALA A 408 43.69 -46.37 26.47
C ALA A 408 44.53 -45.21 27.01
N THR A 409 45.58 -45.53 27.78
CA THR A 409 46.53 -44.56 28.34
C THR A 409 47.45 -43.98 27.26
N ALA A 410 47.81 -44.77 26.24
CA ALA A 410 48.60 -44.31 25.11
C ALA A 410 47.84 -43.33 24.21
N LEU A 411 46.55 -43.59 23.95
CA LEU A 411 45.69 -42.69 23.16
C LEU A 411 45.34 -41.39 23.91
N ALA A 412 45.15 -41.45 25.24
CA ALA A 412 44.99 -40.25 26.06
C ALA A 412 46.27 -39.40 26.12
N ALA A 413 47.45 -40.02 26.14
CA ALA A 413 48.73 -39.32 26.10
C ALA A 413 48.98 -38.61 24.77
N VAL A 414 48.60 -39.22 23.64
CA VAL A 414 48.72 -38.61 22.31
C VAL A 414 47.72 -37.46 22.12
N ALA A 415 46.48 -37.61 22.61
CA ALA A 415 45.50 -36.53 22.60
C ALA A 415 45.91 -35.36 23.51
N GLY A 416 46.54 -35.64 24.67
CA GLY A 416 47.12 -34.63 25.55
C GLY A 416 48.31 -33.90 24.94
N ALA A 417 49.20 -34.60 24.22
CA ALA A 417 50.34 -34.01 23.53
C ALA A 417 49.91 -33.11 22.35
N LEU A 418 48.86 -33.47 21.62
CA LEU A 418 48.30 -32.65 20.53
C LEU A 418 47.53 -31.42 21.05
N GLY A 419 46.86 -31.53 22.21
CA GLY A 419 46.20 -30.39 22.86
C GLY A 419 47.17 -29.38 23.49
N ALA A 420 48.30 -29.85 24.02
CA ALA A 420 49.33 -28.99 24.63
C ALA A 420 50.13 -28.17 23.60
N LEU A 421 50.14 -28.57 22.32
CA LEU A 421 50.80 -27.81 21.25
C LEU A 421 50.12 -26.45 20.98
N TRP A 422 48.88 -26.25 21.43
CA TRP A 422 48.09 -25.03 21.17
C TRP A 422 48.08 -24.03 22.35
N GLN A 423 48.69 -24.38 23.49
CA GLN A 423 48.81 -23.48 24.65
C GLN A 423 50.27 -23.43 25.12
N TRP A 424 50.98 -22.41 24.62
CA TRP A 424 52.43 -22.21 24.77
C TRP A 424 53.01 -22.27 26.20
N PRO A 425 52.31 -21.96 27.31
CA PRO A 425 52.92 -22.06 28.63
C PRO A 425 52.94 -23.48 29.23
N LEU A 426 52.26 -24.47 28.64
CA LEU A 426 52.21 -25.85 29.17
C LEU A 426 53.16 -26.84 28.47
N ALA A 427 53.89 -26.40 27.45
CA ALA A 427 54.81 -27.25 26.68
C ALA A 427 55.97 -27.82 27.52
N LEU A 428 56.45 -27.09 28.53
CA LEU A 428 57.52 -27.56 29.42
C LEU A 428 57.08 -28.75 30.29
N LEU A 429 55.82 -28.75 30.74
CA LEU A 429 55.26 -29.82 31.58
C LEU A 429 55.01 -31.09 30.76
N ALA A 430 54.66 -30.94 29.48
CA ALA A 430 54.49 -32.03 28.52
C ALA A 430 55.80 -32.78 28.19
N VAL A 431 56.98 -32.16 28.38
CA VAL A 431 58.29 -32.80 28.19
C VAL A 431 58.81 -33.43 29.49
N ILE A 432 58.62 -32.76 30.63
CA ILE A 432 59.16 -33.22 31.92
C ILE A 432 58.48 -34.52 32.39
N VAL A 433 57.16 -34.65 32.24
CA VAL A 433 56.41 -35.84 32.69
C VAL A 433 56.86 -37.13 31.98
N PRO A 434 56.96 -37.20 30.64
CA PRO A 434 57.48 -38.39 29.98
C PRO A 434 58.96 -38.64 30.30
N VAL A 435 59.81 -37.61 30.44
CA VAL A 435 61.22 -37.80 30.78
C VAL A 435 61.39 -38.39 32.19
N VAL A 436 60.61 -37.94 33.18
CA VAL A 436 60.61 -38.52 34.53
C VAL A 436 60.06 -39.93 34.51
N PHE A 437 59.00 -40.20 33.75
CA PHE A 437 58.39 -41.53 33.66
C PHE A 437 59.32 -42.55 32.98
N PHE A 438 59.97 -42.19 31.87
CA PHE A 438 60.97 -43.03 31.20
C PHE A 438 62.28 -43.15 31.99
N GLY A 439 62.69 -42.11 32.72
CA GLY A 439 63.86 -42.15 33.61
C GLY A 439 63.67 -43.10 34.79
N VAL A 440 62.48 -43.09 35.42
CA VAL A 440 62.14 -44.00 36.53
C VAL A 440 61.95 -45.43 36.02
N ALA A 441 61.35 -45.63 34.84
CA ALA A 441 61.24 -46.95 34.21
C ALA A 441 62.61 -47.52 33.81
N GLY A 442 63.53 -46.69 33.30
CA GLY A 442 64.89 -47.10 32.97
C GLY A 442 65.75 -47.44 34.20
N LEU A 443 65.62 -46.67 35.28
CA LEU A 443 66.29 -46.98 36.56
C LEU A 443 65.73 -48.25 37.21
N GLY A 444 64.43 -48.51 37.09
CA GLY A 444 63.80 -49.76 37.55
C GLY A 444 64.27 -51.00 36.77
N ALA A 445 64.50 -50.87 35.46
CA ALA A 445 65.01 -51.95 34.61
C ALA A 445 66.52 -52.27 34.82
N SER A 446 67.26 -51.38 35.49
CA SER A 446 68.68 -51.59 35.84
C SER A 446 68.91 -52.18 37.25
N ARG A 447 67.83 -52.45 37.99
CA ARG A 447 67.84 -53.04 39.34
C ARG A 447 67.11 -54.39 39.46
N LEU A 448 66.72 -54.98 38.33
CA LEU A 448 66.35 -56.38 38.14
C LEU A 448 67.39 -57.02 37.22
#